data_AF-A0A8J8M8I6-F1
#
_entry.id   AF-A0A8J8M8I6-F1
#
_cell.length_a   1.000
_cell.length_b   1.000
_cell.length_c   1.000
_cell.angle_alpha   90.00
_cell.angle_beta   90.00
_cell.angle_gamma   90.00
#
_symmetry.space_group_name_H-M   'P 1'
#
loop_
_entity.id
_entity.type
_entity.pdbx_description
1 polymer ?
#
loop_
_entity_poly.entity_id
_entity_poly.type
_entity_poly.pdbx_seq_one_letter_code
_entity_poly.pdbx_strand_id
1 'polypeptide(L)'
;MNYIIDDKISKEWVNNNKPKKSIIFYCKYINVQLAEAIINTFKNIFKDESIKIQFVFENNINNFLNGNSQFSAIELIDSFSNIHIKTKDNIETNVLILDDERLINAFSYETFKNLFINCNNTTCVNGYGIETSDRKLIEQFLSRYINNNTNDLNYKQLVDSYINKILELDTSILEYNLYSVVFNCPENCTISPNTIPQFSKFNKAVYDTPESLVSSNIIGITYNQLGQYLEEVGKTDFAYKKYGENHAKFAQLMDFAYIDCDRPRKIHITRLGNIFYNLQQEQQHKLVLYQVFKLDIIKVIVSKVLNDSSFDLSEYLKNYISSSTVDRRRSNIRKIFQFIVDSDIDLARYILEKI
;
A
#
# COMPACT_ATOMS: atom_id res chain seq x y z
N MET A 1 -22.33 18.79 10.42
CA MET A 1 -21.62 17.79 11.25
C MET A 1 -22.44 17.62 12.50
N ASN A 2 -22.85 16.40 12.81
CA ASN A 2 -23.63 16.10 14.02
C ASN A 2 -22.70 15.44 15.02
N TYR A 3 -22.64 15.99 16.22
CA TYR A 3 -21.76 15.57 17.31
C TYR A 3 -22.54 14.66 18.25
N ILE A 4 -21.99 13.51 18.60
CA ILE A 4 -22.57 12.60 19.58
C ILE A 4 -21.57 12.44 20.71
N ILE A 5 -22.00 12.71 21.95
CA ILE A 5 -21.25 12.43 23.18
C ILE A 5 -22.05 11.34 23.90
N ASP A 6 -21.35 10.30 24.35
CA ASP A 6 -21.81 9.01 24.91
C ASP A 6 -23.27 8.90 25.41
N ASP A 7 -23.87 7.75 25.10
CA ASP A 7 -25.14 7.17 25.61
C ASP A 7 -26.48 7.60 24.96
N LYS A 8 -26.49 8.47 23.94
CA LYS A 8 -27.75 9.03 23.40
C LYS A 8 -28.07 8.72 21.94
N ILE A 9 -27.54 7.65 21.37
CA ILE A 9 -27.99 7.20 20.05
C ILE A 9 -29.24 6.36 20.19
N SER A 10 -30.38 7.04 20.20
CA SER A 10 -31.67 6.39 20.00
C SER A 10 -32.08 6.47 18.53
N LYS A 11 -32.94 5.55 18.11
CA LYS A 11 -33.64 5.61 16.82
C LYS A 11 -34.30 6.97 16.59
N GLU A 12 -34.76 7.60 17.66
CA GLU A 12 -35.37 8.94 17.67
C GLU A 12 -34.36 10.04 17.33
N TRP A 13 -33.15 10.02 17.91
CA TRP A 13 -32.12 11.01 17.57
C TRP A 13 -31.72 10.95 16.10
N VAL A 14 -31.53 9.74 15.56
CA VAL A 14 -31.13 9.55 14.16
C VAL A 14 -32.23 10.01 13.21
N ASN A 15 -33.49 9.67 13.50
CA ASN A 15 -34.66 10.11 12.74
C ASN A 15 -34.81 11.64 12.73
N ASN A 16 -34.46 12.30 13.83
CA ASN A 16 -34.54 13.76 13.97
C ASN A 16 -33.40 14.48 13.24
N ASN A 17 -32.21 13.90 13.18
CA ASN A 17 -31.00 14.55 12.66
C ASN A 17 -30.66 14.20 11.20
N LYS A 18 -31.19 13.10 10.66
CA LYS A 18 -31.06 12.65 9.25
C LYS A 18 -29.69 12.97 8.60
N PRO A 19 -28.58 12.49 9.17
CA PRO A 19 -27.25 12.78 8.64
C PRO A 19 -27.12 12.24 7.22
N LYS A 20 -26.61 13.08 6.31
CA LYS A 20 -26.62 12.81 4.86
C LYS A 20 -25.29 12.29 4.29
N LYS A 21 -24.18 12.37 5.04
CA LYS A 21 -22.82 12.05 4.52
C LYS A 21 -21.86 11.45 5.56
N SER A 22 -21.86 12.00 6.78
CA SER A 22 -21.00 11.51 7.86
C SER A 22 -21.57 11.77 9.24
N ILE A 23 -21.13 10.97 10.22
CA ILE A 23 -21.45 11.09 11.64
C ILE A 23 -20.16 11.00 12.45
N ILE A 24 -20.01 11.87 13.46
CA ILE A 24 -18.84 11.90 14.33
C ILE A 24 -19.27 11.56 15.77
N PHE A 25 -18.63 10.53 16.31
CA PHE A 25 -18.80 10.01 17.66
C PHE A 25 -17.65 10.50 18.52
N TYR A 26 -17.94 11.23 19.59
CA TYR A 26 -16.97 11.50 20.64
C TYR A 26 -17.20 10.48 21.75
N CYS A 27 -16.27 9.55 21.89
CA CYS A 27 -16.38 8.49 22.87
C CYS A 27 -15.14 8.51 23.77
N LYS A 28 -15.36 8.42 25.08
CA LYS A 28 -14.25 8.28 26.02
C LYS A 28 -13.73 6.84 26.03
N TYR A 29 -14.62 5.91 25.73
CA TYR A 29 -14.38 4.47 25.73
C TYR A 29 -15.32 3.79 24.74
N ILE A 30 -14.87 2.72 24.09
CA ILE A 30 -15.73 1.86 23.27
C ILE A 30 -15.49 0.40 23.64
N ASN A 31 -16.55 -0.40 23.67
CA ASN A 31 -16.46 -1.86 23.83
C ASN A 31 -17.35 -2.55 22.79
N VAL A 32 -17.21 -3.87 22.69
CA VAL A 32 -17.95 -4.69 21.73
C VAL A 32 -19.46 -4.47 21.84
N GLN A 33 -20.01 -4.41 23.05
CA GLN A 33 -21.45 -4.20 23.26
C GLN A 33 -21.94 -2.86 22.72
N LEU A 34 -21.18 -1.78 22.96
CA LEU A 34 -21.51 -0.46 22.43
C LEU A 34 -21.35 -0.40 20.91
N ALA A 35 -20.31 -1.03 20.36
CA ALA A 35 -20.12 -1.17 18.92
C ALA A 35 -21.27 -1.92 18.25
N GLU A 36 -21.69 -3.06 18.80
CA GLU A 36 -22.86 -3.82 18.33
C GLU A 36 -24.12 -2.97 18.36
N ALA A 37 -24.34 -2.22 19.44
CA ALA A 37 -25.50 -1.34 19.57
C ALA A 37 -25.50 -0.24 18.50
N ILE A 38 -24.34 0.36 18.21
CA ILE A 38 -24.17 1.35 17.14
C ILE A 38 -24.47 0.71 15.79
N ILE A 39 -23.83 -0.41 15.46
CA ILE A 39 -24.00 -1.09 14.17
C ILE A 39 -25.46 -1.51 13.96
N ASN A 40 -26.09 -2.13 14.97
CA ASN A 40 -27.48 -2.55 14.89
C ASN A 40 -28.43 -1.36 14.73
N THR A 41 -28.16 -0.26 15.42
CA THR A 41 -28.95 0.98 15.26
C THR A 41 -28.82 1.52 13.85
N PHE A 42 -27.62 1.49 13.28
CA PHE A 42 -27.37 1.99 11.94
C PHE A 42 -27.94 1.08 10.85
N LYS A 43 -27.72 -0.24 10.91
CA LYS A 43 -28.32 -1.22 9.98
C LYS A 43 -29.85 -1.09 9.93
N ASN A 44 -30.48 -0.81 11.07
CA ASN A 44 -31.92 -0.66 11.16
C ASN A 44 -32.45 0.68 10.60
N ILE A 45 -31.61 1.70 10.50
CA ILE A 45 -32.04 3.07 10.16
C ILE A 45 -31.53 3.50 8.79
N PHE A 46 -30.27 3.21 8.50
CA PHE A 46 -29.61 3.46 7.22
C PHE A 46 -29.52 2.14 6.49
N LYS A 47 -30.50 1.88 5.62
CA LYS A 47 -30.48 0.74 4.70
C LYS A 47 -29.43 0.90 3.58
N ASP A 48 -28.81 2.07 3.48
CA ASP A 48 -27.79 2.44 2.51
C ASP A 48 -26.42 2.60 3.20
N GLU A 49 -25.40 1.95 2.64
CA GLU A 49 -24.02 1.84 3.16
C GLU A 49 -23.18 3.13 3.01
N SER A 50 -23.79 4.25 2.60
CA SER A 50 -23.07 5.45 2.15
C SER A 50 -22.65 6.45 3.24
N ILE A 51 -22.89 6.15 4.53
CA ILE A 51 -22.60 7.06 5.64
C ILE A 51 -21.23 6.76 6.27
N LYS A 52 -20.33 7.74 6.23
CA LYS A 52 -19.03 7.64 6.91
C LYS A 52 -19.16 7.84 8.43
N ILE A 53 -18.56 6.96 9.22
CA ILE A 53 -18.58 7.06 10.68
C ILE A 53 -17.17 7.42 11.17
N GLN A 54 -17.07 8.49 11.96
CA GLN A 54 -15.81 8.92 12.57
C GLN A 54 -15.91 8.77 14.08
N PHE A 55 -14.86 8.22 14.72
CA PHE A 55 -14.74 8.13 16.16
C PHE A 55 -13.64 9.06 16.66
N VAL A 56 -13.93 9.82 17.70
CA VAL A 56 -13.02 10.75 18.36
C VAL A 56 -12.86 10.24 19.78
N PHE A 57 -11.67 9.77 20.10
CA PHE A 57 -11.34 9.21 21.41
C PHE A 57 -10.71 10.27 22.30
N GLU A 58 -11.25 10.43 23.52
CA GLU A 58 -10.67 11.37 24.50
C GLU A 58 -9.30 10.92 25.03
N ASN A 59 -9.01 9.62 24.99
CA ASN A 59 -7.76 9.05 25.48
C ASN A 59 -6.66 9.11 24.40
N ASN A 60 -5.40 9.14 24.83
CA ASN A 60 -4.28 9.03 23.89
C ASN A 60 -4.25 7.64 23.24
N ILE A 61 -3.60 7.54 22.09
CA ILE A 61 -3.53 6.29 21.31
C ILE A 61 -2.91 5.12 22.11
N ASN A 62 -1.95 5.37 23.00
CA ASN A 62 -1.31 4.31 23.80
C ASN A 62 -2.28 3.63 24.78
N ASN A 63 -3.21 4.38 25.36
CA ASN A 63 -4.23 3.80 26.25
C ASN A 63 -5.23 2.93 25.48
N PHE A 64 -5.50 3.30 24.23
CA PHE A 64 -6.34 2.56 23.31
C PHE A 64 -5.67 1.25 22.83
N LEU A 65 -4.35 1.27 22.62
CA LEU A 65 -3.56 0.10 22.21
C LEU A 65 -3.41 -0.96 23.33
N ASN A 66 -3.72 -0.64 24.59
CA ASN A 66 -3.55 -1.61 25.68
C ASN A 66 -4.86 -2.33 26.09
N GLY A 67 -6.00 -2.01 25.47
CA GLY A 67 -7.31 -2.57 25.83
C GLY A 67 -7.88 -3.54 24.78
N ASN A 68 -7.84 -4.85 25.04
CA ASN A 68 -8.40 -5.88 24.14
C ASN A 68 -9.88 -5.64 23.78
N SER A 69 -10.70 -5.14 24.71
CA SER A 69 -12.12 -4.88 24.50
C SER A 69 -12.41 -3.71 23.55
N GLN A 70 -11.52 -2.73 23.47
CA GLN A 70 -11.63 -1.57 22.57
C GLN A 70 -11.27 -1.95 21.15
N PHE A 71 -10.26 -2.81 20.98
CA PHE A 71 -9.83 -3.28 19.67
C PHE A 71 -10.90 -4.13 18.98
N SER A 72 -11.47 -5.13 19.67
CA SER A 72 -12.55 -5.96 19.13
C SER A 72 -13.80 -5.15 18.76
N ALA A 73 -14.08 -4.07 19.50
CA ALA A 73 -15.16 -3.15 19.18
C ALA A 73 -14.94 -2.44 17.83
N ILE A 74 -13.69 -2.17 17.50
CA ILE A 74 -13.30 -1.37 16.34
C ILE A 74 -13.15 -2.24 15.10
N GLU A 75 -12.68 -3.48 15.27
CA GLU A 75 -12.81 -4.54 14.26
C GLU A 75 -14.26 -4.71 13.81
N LEU A 76 -15.17 -4.77 14.78
CA LEU A 76 -16.59 -4.88 14.49
C LEU A 76 -17.11 -3.67 13.71
N ILE A 77 -16.70 -2.45 14.06
CA ILE A 77 -17.14 -1.22 13.38
C ILE A 77 -16.50 -1.07 11.99
N ASP A 78 -15.24 -1.47 11.82
CA ASP A 78 -14.50 -1.34 10.57
C ASP A 78 -15.08 -2.27 9.51
N SER A 79 -15.51 -3.47 9.93
CA SER A 79 -16.28 -4.37 9.09
C SER A 79 -17.61 -3.78 8.58
N PHE A 80 -18.12 -2.74 9.26
CA PHE A 80 -19.37 -2.07 8.93
C PHE A 80 -19.17 -0.75 8.16
N SER A 81 -18.11 0.02 8.44
CA SER A 81 -17.87 1.33 7.81
C SER A 81 -16.43 1.81 8.01
N ASN A 82 -15.92 2.65 7.10
CA ASN A 82 -14.60 3.29 7.25
C ASN A 82 -14.50 4.09 8.56
N ILE A 83 -13.51 3.77 9.39
CA ILE A 83 -13.26 4.43 10.68
C ILE A 83 -12.16 5.47 10.56
N HIS A 84 -12.48 6.71 10.97
CA HIS A 84 -11.48 7.73 11.27
C HIS A 84 -11.35 7.87 12.78
N ILE A 85 -10.12 7.80 13.31
CA ILE A 85 -9.82 8.03 14.72
C ILE A 85 -9.19 9.41 14.89
N LYS A 86 -9.76 10.22 15.78
CA LYS A 86 -9.13 11.47 16.23
C LYS A 86 -8.86 11.40 17.72
N THR A 87 -7.63 11.68 18.13
CA THR A 87 -7.25 11.70 19.56
C THR A 87 -7.27 13.13 20.11
N LYS A 88 -7.26 13.25 21.45
CA LYS A 88 -7.22 14.56 22.16
C LYS A 88 -6.01 15.43 21.80
N ASP A 89 -4.93 14.81 21.31
CA ASP A 89 -3.73 15.52 20.83
C ASP A 89 -3.92 16.07 19.39
N ASN A 90 -5.14 16.04 18.84
CA ASN A 90 -5.47 16.38 17.45
C ASN A 90 -4.71 15.56 16.40
N ILE A 91 -4.18 14.40 16.79
CA ILE A 91 -3.68 13.42 15.83
C ILE A 91 -4.93 12.76 15.22
N GLU A 92 -5.22 13.15 13.98
CA GLU A 92 -6.18 12.48 13.12
C GLU A 92 -5.46 11.33 12.44
N THR A 93 -6.05 10.14 12.50
CA THR A 93 -5.53 8.99 11.80
C THR A 93 -6.63 8.05 11.36
N ASN A 94 -6.54 7.58 10.12
CA ASN A 94 -7.22 6.39 9.65
C ASN A 94 -6.66 5.16 10.37
N VAL A 95 -7.54 4.38 11.01
CA VAL A 95 -7.13 3.04 11.49
C VAL A 95 -7.40 2.05 10.38
N LEU A 96 -6.36 1.34 9.98
CA LEU A 96 -6.47 0.25 9.03
C LEU A 96 -6.24 -1.05 9.80
N ILE A 97 -7.30 -1.83 9.98
CA ILE A 97 -7.17 -3.18 10.52
C ILE A 97 -6.74 -4.09 9.38
N LEU A 98 -5.54 -4.66 9.49
CA LEU A 98 -5.01 -5.62 8.53
C LEU A 98 -5.41 -7.02 8.95
N ASP A 99 -6.51 -7.52 8.37
CA ASP A 99 -6.73 -8.97 8.29
C ASP A 99 -5.76 -9.59 7.25
N ASP A 100 -5.73 -10.92 7.18
CA ASP A 100 -4.84 -11.66 6.27
C ASP A 100 -5.00 -11.25 4.80
N GLU A 101 -6.23 -10.94 4.36
CA GLU A 101 -6.55 -10.57 2.99
C GLU A 101 -6.06 -9.14 2.68
N ARG A 102 -6.24 -8.21 3.63
CA ARG A 102 -5.77 -6.83 3.53
C ARG A 102 -4.25 -6.75 3.65
N LEU A 103 -3.61 -7.59 4.46
CA LEU A 103 -2.15 -7.64 4.59
C LEU A 103 -1.47 -7.94 3.24
N ILE A 104 -2.01 -8.90 2.50
CA ILE A 104 -1.53 -9.25 1.14
C ILE A 104 -1.62 -8.04 0.21
N ASN A 105 -2.65 -7.21 0.36
CA ASN A 105 -2.92 -6.04 -0.46
C ASN A 105 -2.26 -4.73 0.05
N ALA A 106 -1.73 -4.70 1.28
CA ALA A 106 -1.34 -3.48 1.97
C ALA A 106 0.13 -3.07 1.80
N PHE A 107 1.06 -3.93 1.39
CA PHE A 107 2.45 -3.48 1.15
C PHE A 107 2.51 -2.61 -0.12
N SER A 108 2.39 -1.29 0.03
CA SER A 108 2.82 -0.27 -0.93
C SER A 108 3.38 0.93 -0.16
N TYR A 109 4.37 1.63 -0.71
CA TYR A 109 4.97 2.83 -0.11
C TYR A 109 3.94 3.88 0.37
N GLU A 110 2.82 4.04 -0.36
CA GLU A 110 1.74 4.95 0.06
C GLU A 110 0.87 4.37 1.18
N THR A 111 0.74 3.03 1.29
CA THR A 111 -0.02 2.39 2.37
C THR A 111 0.61 2.63 3.74
N PHE A 112 1.95 2.72 3.82
CA PHE A 112 2.66 2.98 5.07
C PHE A 112 2.53 4.41 5.58
N LYS A 113 2.06 5.35 4.74
CA LYS A 113 1.88 6.75 5.13
C LYS A 113 0.83 6.93 6.23
N ASN A 114 -0.13 6.00 6.33
CA ASN A 114 -1.35 6.14 7.13
C ASN A 114 -1.61 4.99 8.14
N LEU A 115 -0.63 4.12 8.41
CA LEU A 115 -0.90 2.81 9.01
C LEU A 115 -0.71 2.77 10.54
N PHE A 116 -1.75 2.66 11.39
CA PHE A 116 -1.60 2.31 12.83
C PHE A 116 -1.84 0.80 13.06
N ILE A 117 -1.11 0.13 13.96
CA ILE A 117 -1.42 -1.26 14.33
C ILE A 117 -1.24 -1.53 15.85
N ASN A 118 -1.97 -2.52 16.39
CA ASN A 118 -1.91 -2.99 17.78
C ASN A 118 -1.76 -4.53 17.91
N CYS A 119 -0.98 -5.03 18.88
CA CYS A 119 -0.69 -6.46 19.07
C CYS A 119 -1.35 -6.95 20.35
N ASN A 120 -2.09 -8.07 20.30
CA ASN A 120 -2.01 -9.08 21.36
C ASN A 120 -2.43 -10.50 20.90
N ASN A 121 -1.55 -11.45 21.25
CA ASN A 121 -1.70 -12.91 21.30
C ASN A 121 -2.07 -13.67 20.03
N THR A 122 -1.18 -13.66 19.03
CA THR A 122 -0.29 -14.79 18.65
C THR A 122 0.36 -14.58 17.28
N THR A 123 -0.22 -13.76 16.38
CA THR A 123 0.29 -13.54 15.01
C THR A 123 -0.30 -12.28 14.35
N CYS A 124 -0.22 -11.10 14.98
CA CYS A 124 -0.70 -9.83 14.38
C CYS A 124 0.33 -8.72 14.60
N VAL A 125 0.52 -7.84 13.61
CA VAL A 125 1.71 -6.98 13.55
C VAL A 125 1.44 -5.48 13.31
N ASN A 126 2.16 -4.66 14.08
CA ASN A 126 2.39 -3.20 14.30
C ASN A 126 2.90 -2.21 13.24
N GLY A 127 2.24 -1.07 13.03
CA GLY A 127 2.68 0.07 12.20
C GLY A 127 2.18 1.39 12.78
N TYR A 128 2.77 2.54 12.41
CA TYR A 128 2.30 3.89 12.77
C TYR A 128 2.19 4.78 11.51
N GLY A 129 1.11 5.56 11.41
CA GLY A 129 0.84 6.49 10.31
C GLY A 129 0.95 7.94 10.77
N ILE A 130 1.37 8.83 9.88
CA ILE A 130 1.29 10.29 10.11
C ILE A 130 0.51 10.87 8.94
N GLU A 131 -0.72 11.31 9.18
CA GLU A 131 -1.36 12.23 8.26
C GLU A 131 -0.72 13.62 8.43
N THR A 132 0.30 13.88 7.61
CA THR A 132 0.83 15.23 7.42
C THR A 132 1.01 15.49 5.94
N SER A 133 0.65 16.70 5.49
CA SER A 133 1.00 17.18 4.16
C SER A 133 2.49 17.50 4.04
N ASP A 134 3.21 17.54 5.16
CA ASP A 134 4.65 17.76 5.20
C ASP A 134 5.41 16.47 4.91
N ARG A 135 5.68 16.28 3.62
CA ARG A 135 6.50 15.20 3.08
C ARG A 135 7.83 15.02 3.83
N LYS A 136 8.47 16.10 4.28
CA LYS A 136 9.77 16.06 4.97
C LYS A 136 9.64 15.47 6.37
N LEU A 137 8.51 15.70 7.04
CA LEU A 137 8.22 15.14 8.36
C LEU A 137 7.93 13.63 8.28
N ILE A 138 7.22 13.19 7.24
CA ILE A 138 7.00 11.75 6.94
C ILE A 138 8.34 11.07 6.67
N GLU A 139 9.19 11.66 5.84
CA GLU A 139 10.50 11.12 5.51
C GLU A 139 11.46 11.13 6.73
N GLN A 140 11.38 12.13 7.61
CA GLN A 140 12.10 12.15 8.89
C GLN A 140 11.60 11.09 9.87
N PHE A 141 10.30 10.84 9.90
CA PHE A 141 9.71 9.77 10.70
C PHE A 141 10.14 8.40 10.17
N LEU A 142 9.98 8.15 8.87
CA LEU A 142 10.40 6.91 8.21
C LEU A 142 11.90 6.68 8.35
N SER A 143 12.75 7.69 8.17
CA SER A 143 14.18 7.56 8.37
C SER A 143 14.57 7.30 9.82
N ARG A 144 13.86 7.82 10.82
CA ARG A 144 14.06 7.47 12.24
C ARG A 144 13.53 6.08 12.58
N TYR A 145 12.47 5.62 11.93
CA TYR A 145 11.84 4.32 12.16
C TYR A 145 12.55 3.17 11.44
N ILE A 146 13.18 3.46 10.28
CA ILE A 146 13.96 2.51 9.48
C ILE A 146 15.43 2.43 9.94
N ASN A 147 16.01 3.54 10.46
CA ASN A 147 17.42 3.55 10.89
C ASN A 147 17.67 3.22 12.37
N ASN A 148 16.64 3.23 13.24
CA ASN A 148 16.84 2.90 14.65
C ASN A 148 16.43 1.46 14.92
N ASN A 149 17.40 0.63 15.32
CA ASN A 149 17.23 -0.68 15.97
C ASN A 149 16.55 -0.58 17.35
N THR A 150 15.54 0.28 17.50
CA THR A 150 14.92 0.58 18.79
C THR A 150 13.40 0.62 18.65
N ASN A 151 12.82 -0.52 18.26
CA ASN A 151 11.58 -1.15 18.77
C ASN A 151 11.22 -2.37 17.88
N ASP A 152 12.25 -3.17 17.60
CA ASP A 152 12.47 -4.04 16.43
C ASP A 152 11.54 -5.25 16.25
N LEU A 153 10.50 -5.44 17.06
CA LEU A 153 9.61 -6.58 16.86
C LEU A 153 8.59 -6.31 15.75
N ASN A 154 8.04 -5.11 15.61
CA ASN A 154 6.81 -4.96 14.83
C ASN A 154 6.98 -4.83 13.31
N TYR A 155 7.72 -3.86 12.78
CA TYR A 155 7.86 -3.76 11.32
C TYR A 155 8.55 -4.99 10.72
N LYS A 156 9.55 -5.53 11.43
CA LYS A 156 10.21 -6.77 11.03
C LYS A 156 9.22 -7.93 10.96
N GLN A 157 8.44 -8.15 12.02
CA GLN A 157 7.39 -9.18 12.01
C GLN A 157 6.38 -8.94 10.88
N LEU A 158 6.11 -7.70 10.49
CA LEU A 158 5.06 -7.38 9.51
C LEU A 158 5.54 -7.77 8.13
N VAL A 159 6.78 -7.41 7.81
CA VAL A 159 7.45 -7.82 6.58
C VAL A 159 7.59 -9.33 6.55
N ASP A 160 8.03 -9.95 7.65
CA ASP A 160 8.21 -11.40 7.76
C ASP A 160 6.86 -12.14 7.58
N SER A 161 5.78 -11.69 8.24
CA SER A 161 4.42 -12.22 8.09
C SER A 161 3.85 -12.03 6.69
N TYR A 162 4.05 -10.85 6.09
CA TYR A 162 3.63 -10.57 4.71
C TYR A 162 4.32 -11.52 3.72
N ILE A 163 5.63 -11.73 3.86
CA ILE A 163 6.39 -12.65 3.02
C ILE A 163 5.93 -14.08 3.25
N ASN A 164 5.84 -14.54 4.49
CA ASN A 164 5.39 -15.91 4.80
C ASN A 164 4.01 -16.17 4.20
N LYS A 165 3.07 -15.23 4.35
CA LYS A 165 1.75 -15.34 3.75
C LYS A 165 1.84 -15.47 2.24
N ILE A 166 2.62 -14.64 1.56
CA ILE A 166 2.83 -14.75 0.11
C ILE A 166 3.42 -16.10 -0.28
N LEU A 167 4.40 -16.59 0.48
CA LEU A 167 5.07 -17.84 0.18
C LEU A 167 4.16 -19.05 0.44
N GLU A 168 3.20 -18.96 1.34
CA GLU A 168 2.19 -20.00 1.62
C GLU A 168 1.04 -20.04 0.60
N LEU A 169 0.75 -18.94 -0.09
CA LEU A 169 -0.38 -18.87 -1.02
C LEU A 169 -0.16 -19.72 -2.28
N ASP A 170 -1.16 -20.49 -2.68
CA ASP A 170 -1.14 -21.18 -3.98
C ASP A 170 -1.21 -20.15 -5.13
N THR A 171 -0.56 -20.44 -6.27
CA THR A 171 -0.64 -19.60 -7.48
C THR A 171 -2.05 -19.51 -8.06
N SER A 172 -2.90 -20.50 -7.81
CA SER A 172 -4.34 -20.41 -8.12
C SER A 172 -5.06 -19.29 -7.34
N ILE A 173 -4.59 -18.94 -6.13
CA ILE A 173 -5.11 -17.82 -5.34
C ILE A 173 -4.66 -16.48 -5.94
N LEU A 174 -3.54 -16.42 -6.65
CA LEU A 174 -3.12 -15.22 -7.37
C LEU A 174 -4.07 -14.84 -8.51
N GLU A 175 -4.53 -15.83 -9.27
CA GLU A 175 -5.52 -15.61 -10.33
C GLU A 175 -6.83 -15.11 -9.73
N TYR A 176 -7.29 -15.72 -8.62
CA TYR A 176 -8.43 -15.23 -7.86
C TYR A 176 -8.23 -13.79 -7.33
N ASN A 177 -7.03 -13.44 -6.86
CA ASN A 177 -6.70 -12.08 -6.42
C ASN A 177 -6.70 -11.07 -7.58
N LEU A 178 -6.35 -11.50 -8.79
CA LEU A 178 -6.49 -10.69 -10.00
C LEU A 178 -7.97 -10.38 -10.27
N TYR A 179 -8.85 -11.37 -10.10
CA TYR A 179 -10.29 -11.16 -10.15
C TYR A 179 -10.79 -10.27 -8.99
N SER A 180 -10.30 -10.45 -7.76
CA SER A 180 -10.71 -9.58 -6.65
C SER A 180 -10.25 -8.14 -6.84
N VAL A 181 -9.09 -7.91 -7.46
CA VAL A 181 -8.64 -6.58 -7.94
C VAL A 181 -9.61 -5.99 -8.98
N VAL A 182 -10.24 -6.81 -9.82
CA VAL A 182 -11.25 -6.39 -10.80
C VAL A 182 -12.55 -5.98 -10.12
N PHE A 183 -13.01 -6.74 -9.11
CA PHE A 183 -14.27 -6.49 -8.40
C PHE A 183 -14.15 -5.41 -7.32
N ASN A 184 -12.97 -5.27 -6.70
CA ASN A 184 -12.67 -4.29 -5.66
C ASN A 184 -11.81 -3.13 -6.17
N CYS A 185 -11.76 -2.91 -7.49
CA CYS A 185 -10.96 -1.85 -8.11
C CYS A 185 -11.23 -0.54 -7.34
N PRO A 186 -10.27 -0.04 -6.55
CA PRO A 186 -10.62 0.99 -5.61
C PRO A 186 -10.82 2.27 -6.40
N GLU A 187 -11.87 3.01 -6.07
CA GLU A 187 -12.01 4.44 -6.38
C GLU A 187 -10.77 5.28 -5.96
N ASN A 188 -9.77 4.64 -5.30
CA ASN A 188 -8.56 5.20 -4.73
C ASN A 188 -7.26 4.92 -5.53
N CYS A 189 -7.29 4.21 -6.68
CA CYS A 189 -6.08 4.06 -7.52
C CYS A 189 -5.55 5.43 -7.98
N THR A 190 -4.28 5.73 -7.73
CA THR A 190 -3.69 7.04 -8.05
C THR A 190 -2.67 6.93 -9.19
N ILE A 191 -3.12 7.25 -10.41
CA ILE A 191 -2.26 7.26 -11.59
C ILE A 191 -1.56 8.61 -11.75
N SER A 192 -0.23 8.57 -11.80
CA SER A 192 0.64 9.72 -12.01
C SER A 192 1.93 9.31 -12.72
N PRO A 193 2.74 10.25 -13.23
CA PRO A 193 4.04 9.93 -13.83
C PRO A 193 4.98 9.09 -12.94
N ASN A 194 4.82 9.18 -11.62
CA ASN A 194 5.65 8.47 -10.65
C ASN A 194 5.13 7.07 -10.32
N THR A 195 3.83 6.82 -10.48
CA THR A 195 3.20 5.50 -10.19
C THR A 195 3.13 4.60 -11.43
N ILE A 196 3.32 5.16 -12.62
CA ILE A 196 3.54 4.37 -13.83
C ILE A 196 4.97 3.77 -13.77
N PRO A 197 5.17 2.48 -14.09
CA PRO A 197 6.48 1.82 -14.12
C PRO A 197 7.47 2.40 -15.14
N GLN A 198 8.76 2.51 -14.79
CA GLN A 198 9.83 2.86 -15.74
C GLN A 198 11.09 2.12 -15.40
N PHE A 199 11.59 1.34 -16.35
CA PHE A 199 12.84 0.61 -16.24
C PHE A 199 13.43 0.37 -17.62
N SER A 200 14.75 0.14 -17.71
CA SER A 200 15.37 -0.21 -19.00
C SER A 200 15.29 -1.71 -19.24
N LYS A 201 15.66 -2.51 -18.24
CA LYS A 201 15.59 -3.98 -18.21
C LYS A 201 14.80 -4.43 -16.99
N PHE A 202 13.75 -5.24 -17.17
CA PHE A 202 12.86 -5.64 -16.06
C PHE A 202 13.65 -6.39 -14.98
N ASN A 203 14.37 -7.45 -15.35
CA ASN A 203 15.15 -8.25 -14.40
C ASN A 203 16.17 -7.40 -13.62
N LYS A 204 16.88 -6.48 -14.28
CA LYS A 204 17.83 -5.60 -13.59
C LYS A 204 17.16 -4.65 -12.58
N ALA A 205 15.93 -4.21 -12.88
CA ALA A 205 15.19 -3.33 -11.99
C ALA A 205 14.63 -4.07 -10.77
N VAL A 206 14.28 -5.34 -10.95
CA VAL A 206 13.63 -6.17 -9.93
C VAL A 206 14.65 -6.91 -9.06
N TYR A 207 15.63 -7.59 -9.66
CA TYR A 207 16.56 -8.50 -8.99
C TYR A 207 17.92 -7.82 -8.73
N ASP A 208 18.56 -7.31 -9.79
CA ASP A 208 19.92 -6.77 -9.67
C ASP A 208 19.97 -5.46 -8.85
N THR A 209 18.86 -4.70 -8.79
CA THR A 209 18.81 -3.45 -8.03
C THR A 209 18.86 -3.71 -6.51
N PRO A 210 17.99 -4.56 -5.93
CA PRO A 210 18.15 -5.02 -4.54
C PRO A 210 19.52 -5.64 -4.27
N GLU A 211 20.01 -6.50 -5.15
CA GLU A 211 21.33 -7.10 -5.02
C GLU A 211 22.44 -6.04 -4.96
N SER A 212 22.44 -5.06 -5.86
CA SER A 212 23.43 -3.98 -5.88
C SER A 212 23.38 -3.14 -4.60
N LEU A 213 22.17 -2.85 -4.10
CA LEU A 213 21.99 -2.09 -2.88
C LEU A 213 22.54 -2.83 -1.65
N VAL A 214 22.28 -4.13 -1.54
CA VAL A 214 22.79 -4.96 -0.42
C VAL A 214 24.29 -5.22 -0.55
N SER A 215 24.75 -5.67 -1.72
CA SER A 215 26.14 -6.07 -1.96
C SER A 215 27.12 -4.90 -1.98
N SER A 216 26.68 -3.68 -2.31
CA SER A 216 27.54 -2.50 -2.26
C SER A 216 28.09 -2.22 -0.86
N ASN A 217 27.38 -2.66 0.20
CA ASN A 217 27.68 -2.35 1.60
C ASN A 217 27.80 -0.83 1.86
N ILE A 218 27.19 0.00 1.01
CA ILE A 218 27.17 1.47 1.11
C ILE A 218 25.78 1.89 1.55
N ILE A 219 25.71 2.64 2.66
CA ILE A 219 24.46 3.22 3.13
C ILE A 219 24.07 4.38 2.22
N GLY A 220 23.09 4.12 1.36
CA GLY A 220 22.52 5.13 0.45
C GLY A 220 23.44 5.42 -0.74
N ILE A 221 23.17 4.78 -1.88
CA ILE A 221 23.90 5.04 -3.13
C ILE A 221 23.15 6.05 -3.99
N THR A 222 23.89 6.85 -4.77
CA THR A 222 23.29 7.79 -5.72
C THR A 222 22.79 7.09 -6.98
N TYR A 223 21.95 7.76 -7.77
CA TYR A 223 21.53 7.24 -9.08
C TYR A 223 22.72 6.94 -10.01
N ASN A 224 23.80 7.74 -9.95
CA ASN A 224 24.96 7.49 -10.81
C ASN A 224 25.67 6.20 -10.40
N GLN A 225 25.89 5.99 -9.10
CA GLN A 225 26.51 4.78 -8.57
C GLN A 225 25.67 3.54 -8.87
N LEU A 226 24.35 3.60 -8.64
CA LEU A 226 23.47 2.48 -9.01
C LEU A 226 23.53 2.21 -10.52
N GLY A 227 23.56 3.25 -11.34
CA GLY A 227 23.75 3.12 -12.78
C GLY A 227 25.04 2.39 -13.15
N GLN A 228 26.15 2.73 -12.49
CA GLN A 228 27.45 2.10 -12.70
C GLN A 228 27.48 0.62 -12.26
N TYR A 229 26.74 0.26 -11.21
CA TYR A 229 26.60 -1.15 -10.81
C TYR A 229 25.76 -1.96 -11.81
N LEU A 230 24.69 -1.37 -12.35
CA LEU A 230 23.73 -2.10 -13.17
C LEU A 230 24.05 -2.11 -14.67
N GLU A 231 24.75 -1.11 -15.19
CA GLU A 231 24.98 -0.94 -16.63
C GLU A 231 26.42 -1.31 -17.03
N GLU A 232 26.61 -1.73 -18.28
CA GLU A 232 27.93 -2.06 -18.81
C GLU A 232 28.92 -0.89 -18.70
N VAL A 233 30.21 -1.21 -18.56
CA VAL A 233 31.30 -0.23 -18.48
C VAL A 233 31.40 0.57 -19.79
N GLY A 234 31.72 1.87 -19.69
CA GLY A 234 31.96 2.74 -20.85
C GLY A 234 30.80 3.64 -21.26
N LYS A 235 29.80 3.83 -20.39
CA LYS A 235 28.74 4.84 -20.61
C LYS A 235 29.12 6.19 -20.01
N THR A 236 28.43 7.24 -20.41
CA THR A 236 28.58 8.58 -19.82
C THR A 236 27.90 8.66 -18.45
N ASP A 237 28.35 9.56 -17.57
CA ASP A 237 27.70 9.78 -16.27
C ASP A 237 26.21 10.12 -16.40
N PHE A 238 25.83 10.86 -17.45
CA PHE A 238 24.42 11.14 -17.71
C PHE A 238 23.61 9.86 -17.99
N ALA A 239 24.18 8.95 -18.77
CA ALA A 239 23.55 7.67 -19.08
C ALA A 239 23.45 6.79 -17.82
N TYR A 240 24.51 6.67 -17.03
CA TYR A 240 24.50 5.94 -15.76
C TYR A 240 23.45 6.50 -14.80
N LYS A 241 23.46 7.82 -14.57
CA LYS A 241 22.48 8.49 -13.72
C LYS A 241 21.04 8.21 -14.16
N LYS A 242 20.73 8.32 -15.45
CA LYS A 242 19.38 8.05 -15.97
C LYS A 242 19.00 6.57 -15.83
N TYR A 243 19.97 5.67 -16.02
CA TYR A 243 19.75 4.24 -15.83
C TYR A 243 19.42 3.94 -14.36
N GLY A 244 20.29 4.33 -13.43
CA GLY A 244 20.06 4.14 -12.01
C GLY A 244 18.76 4.80 -11.52
N GLU A 245 18.40 5.98 -12.03
CA GLU A 245 17.12 6.62 -11.69
C GLU A 245 15.91 5.78 -12.11
N ASN A 246 15.91 5.22 -13.33
CA ASN A 246 14.80 4.38 -13.79
C ASN A 246 14.66 3.14 -12.90
N HIS A 247 15.76 2.42 -12.71
CA HIS A 247 15.78 1.16 -11.97
C HIS A 247 15.44 1.37 -10.49
N ALA A 248 15.97 2.41 -9.85
CA ALA A 248 15.62 2.76 -8.46
C ALA A 248 14.14 3.11 -8.30
N LYS A 249 13.56 3.88 -9.23
CA LYS A 249 12.13 4.24 -9.16
C LYS A 249 11.24 3.02 -9.28
N PHE A 250 11.60 2.07 -10.15
CA PHE A 250 10.83 0.83 -10.25
C PHE A 250 11.01 -0.05 -9.01
N ALA A 251 12.22 -0.21 -8.48
CA ALA A 251 12.45 -0.91 -7.23
C ALA A 251 11.69 -0.27 -6.05
N GLN A 252 11.51 1.07 -6.06
CA GLN A 252 10.66 1.78 -5.11
C GLN A 252 9.18 1.47 -5.28
N LEU A 253 8.67 1.37 -6.52
CA LEU A 253 7.29 0.95 -6.79
C LEU A 253 7.01 -0.49 -6.33
N MET A 254 8.05 -1.32 -6.29
CA MET A 254 7.99 -2.71 -5.81
C MET A 254 8.30 -2.82 -4.30
N ASP A 255 8.43 -1.70 -3.59
CA ASP A 255 8.82 -1.59 -2.17
C ASP A 255 10.16 -2.23 -1.80
N PHE A 256 11.02 -2.58 -2.76
CA PHE A 256 12.34 -3.14 -2.49
C PHE A 256 13.37 -2.07 -2.14
N ALA A 257 13.14 -0.83 -2.56
CA ALA A 257 14.01 0.30 -2.27
C ALA A 257 13.20 1.52 -1.81
N TYR A 258 13.85 2.45 -1.12
CA TYR A 258 13.32 3.80 -0.94
C TYR A 258 14.34 4.83 -1.41
N ILE A 259 13.83 5.97 -1.86
CA ILE A 259 14.63 7.09 -2.36
C ILE A 259 14.38 8.27 -1.45
N ASP A 260 15.43 8.82 -0.86
CA ASP A 260 15.32 10.00 -0.02
C ASP A 260 14.89 11.26 -0.83
N CYS A 261 14.52 12.30 -0.08
CA CYS A 261 14.20 13.61 -0.64
C CYS A 261 15.41 14.52 -0.82
N ASP A 262 16.50 14.20 -0.12
CA ASP A 262 17.67 15.06 -0.04
C ASP A 262 18.40 15.10 -1.38
N ARG A 263 19.21 16.15 -1.56
CA ARG A 263 20.06 16.30 -2.75
C ARG A 263 21.52 16.17 -2.34
N PRO A 264 22.31 15.29 -2.98
CA PRO A 264 21.90 14.35 -4.02
C PRO A 264 20.99 13.23 -3.46
N ARG A 265 20.01 12.79 -4.28
CA ARG A 265 19.11 11.71 -3.87
C ARG A 265 19.89 10.42 -3.67
N LYS A 266 19.63 9.74 -2.56
CA LYS A 266 20.18 8.43 -2.23
C LYS A 266 19.09 7.37 -2.23
N ILE A 267 19.52 6.18 -2.62
CA ILE A 267 18.68 5.00 -2.78
C ILE A 267 19.15 4.00 -1.73
N HIS A 268 18.18 3.50 -0.97
CA HIS A 268 18.41 2.62 0.15
C HIS A 268 17.58 1.35 -0.03
N ILE A 269 18.10 0.22 0.43
CA ILE A 269 17.34 -1.02 0.49
C ILE A 269 16.27 -0.94 1.60
N THR A 270 15.07 -1.45 1.35
CA THR A 270 14.06 -1.63 2.40
C THR A 270 14.27 -2.95 3.14
N ARG A 271 13.54 -3.19 4.23
CA ARG A 271 13.52 -4.50 4.88
C ARG A 271 13.00 -5.59 3.94
N LEU A 272 11.95 -5.28 3.16
CA LEU A 272 11.41 -6.19 2.15
C LEU A 272 12.46 -6.52 1.08
N GLY A 273 13.15 -5.52 0.54
CA GLY A 273 14.23 -5.72 -0.43
C GLY A 273 15.39 -6.55 0.11
N ASN A 274 15.73 -6.37 1.40
CA ASN A 274 16.79 -7.14 2.05
C ASN A 274 16.37 -8.61 2.26
N ILE A 275 15.14 -8.88 2.70
CA ILE A 275 14.67 -10.27 2.81
C ILE A 275 14.56 -10.88 1.41
N PHE A 276 14.00 -10.16 0.44
CA PHE A 276 13.90 -10.58 -0.96
C PHE A 276 15.25 -11.03 -1.53
N TYR A 277 16.32 -10.26 -1.30
CA TYR A 277 17.68 -10.63 -1.72
C TYR A 277 18.13 -12.01 -1.18
N ASN A 278 17.69 -12.39 0.03
CA ASN A 278 18.05 -13.65 0.68
C ASN A 278 17.08 -14.81 0.36
N LEU A 279 15.99 -14.57 -0.36
CA LEU A 279 15.06 -15.62 -0.79
C LEU A 279 15.64 -16.46 -1.93
N GLN A 280 15.17 -17.71 -2.05
CA GLN A 280 15.47 -18.54 -3.22
C GLN A 280 14.80 -17.98 -4.48
N GLN A 281 15.33 -18.29 -5.66
CA GLN A 281 14.85 -17.73 -6.93
C GLN A 281 13.35 -17.94 -7.15
N GLU A 282 12.81 -19.10 -6.80
CA GLU A 282 11.36 -19.39 -6.90
C GLU A 282 10.52 -18.49 -5.97
N GLN A 283 10.98 -18.30 -4.74
CA GLN A 283 10.35 -17.43 -3.75
C GLN A 283 10.43 -15.96 -4.15
N GLN A 284 11.57 -15.54 -4.73
CA GLN A 284 11.74 -14.22 -5.31
C GLN A 284 10.74 -14.00 -6.45
N HIS A 285 10.67 -14.94 -7.40
CA HIS A 285 9.73 -14.89 -8.52
C HIS A 285 8.28 -14.72 -8.04
N LYS A 286 7.87 -15.53 -7.07
CA LYS A 286 6.54 -15.44 -6.44
C LYS A 286 6.30 -14.07 -5.81
N LEU A 287 7.23 -13.55 -5.01
CA LEU A 287 7.07 -12.23 -4.39
C LEU A 287 7.00 -11.10 -5.44
N VAL A 288 7.79 -11.17 -6.51
CA VAL A 288 7.73 -10.21 -7.62
C VAL A 288 6.35 -10.24 -8.29
N LEU A 289 5.80 -11.44 -8.52
CA LEU A 289 4.47 -11.62 -9.08
C LEU A 289 3.39 -10.94 -8.24
N TYR A 290 3.43 -11.09 -6.91
CA TYR A 290 2.53 -10.36 -6.01
C TYR A 290 2.73 -8.85 -6.08
N GLN A 291 3.98 -8.38 -6.07
CA GLN A 291 4.27 -6.95 -6.06
C GLN A 291 3.86 -6.26 -7.37
N VAL A 292 3.97 -6.91 -8.54
CA VAL A 292 3.49 -6.31 -9.80
C VAL A 292 1.96 -6.16 -9.83
N PHE A 293 1.21 -7.07 -9.21
CA PHE A 293 -0.25 -6.95 -9.13
C PHE A 293 -0.74 -5.80 -8.27
N LYS A 294 0.10 -5.31 -7.36
CA LYS A 294 -0.25 -4.17 -6.52
C LYS A 294 -0.18 -2.83 -7.22
N LEU A 295 0.59 -2.76 -8.31
CA LEU A 295 0.79 -1.52 -9.04
C LEU A 295 -0.56 -0.99 -9.54
N ASP A 296 -0.92 0.23 -9.14
CA ASP A 296 -2.21 0.84 -9.48
C ASP A 296 -2.50 0.81 -10.98
N ILE A 297 -1.48 1.05 -11.81
CA ILE A 297 -1.65 1.00 -13.26
C ILE A 297 -2.03 -0.40 -13.76
N ILE A 298 -1.52 -1.46 -13.14
CA ILE A 298 -1.86 -2.84 -13.52
C ILE A 298 -3.31 -3.10 -13.15
N LYS A 299 -3.72 -2.75 -11.92
CA LYS A 299 -5.13 -2.86 -11.47
C LYS A 299 -6.10 -2.13 -12.39
N VAL A 300 -5.78 -0.88 -12.72
CA VAL A 300 -6.59 -0.05 -13.62
C VAL A 300 -6.68 -0.65 -15.02
N ILE A 301 -5.57 -1.13 -15.59
CA ILE A 301 -5.56 -1.73 -16.93
C ILE A 301 -6.42 -2.98 -16.96
N VAL A 302 -6.26 -3.89 -15.98
CA VAL A 302 -7.06 -5.12 -15.93
C VAL A 302 -8.55 -4.76 -15.85
N SER A 303 -8.93 -3.85 -14.95
CA SER A 303 -10.31 -3.40 -14.81
C SER A 303 -10.86 -2.78 -16.11
N LYS A 304 -10.08 -1.91 -16.77
CA LYS A 304 -10.49 -1.23 -18.00
C LYS A 304 -10.67 -2.20 -19.17
N VAL A 305 -9.69 -3.07 -19.42
CA VAL A 305 -9.76 -4.04 -20.52
C VAL A 305 -10.95 -4.99 -20.38
N LEU A 306 -11.28 -5.39 -19.14
CA LEU A 306 -12.40 -6.30 -18.91
C LEU A 306 -13.78 -5.64 -19.03
N ASN A 307 -13.88 -4.34 -18.75
CA ASN A 307 -15.14 -3.59 -18.79
C ASN A 307 -15.34 -2.78 -20.09
N ASP A 308 -14.27 -2.53 -20.84
CA ASP A 308 -14.27 -1.71 -22.05
C ASP A 308 -13.42 -2.38 -23.13
N SER A 309 -14.10 -2.99 -24.10
CA SER A 309 -13.46 -3.66 -25.24
C SER A 309 -12.74 -2.70 -26.18
N SER A 310 -12.96 -1.38 -26.04
CA SER A 310 -12.32 -0.32 -26.84
C SER A 310 -11.14 0.36 -26.13
N PHE A 311 -10.77 -0.12 -24.94
CA PHE A 311 -9.67 0.46 -24.17
C PHE A 311 -8.35 0.46 -24.96
N ASP A 312 -7.74 1.65 -25.08
CA ASP A 312 -6.40 1.84 -25.65
C ASP A 312 -5.44 2.35 -24.57
N LEU A 313 -4.40 1.56 -24.28
CA LEU A 313 -3.42 1.91 -23.26
C LEU A 313 -2.63 3.17 -23.61
N SER A 314 -2.32 3.42 -24.88
CA SER A 314 -1.58 4.62 -25.30
C SER A 314 -2.42 5.87 -25.06
N GLU A 315 -3.68 5.88 -25.48
CA GLU A 315 -4.61 6.99 -25.25
C GLU A 315 -4.86 7.22 -23.76
N TYR A 316 -4.99 6.14 -22.98
CA TYR A 316 -5.13 6.25 -21.54
C TYR A 316 -3.91 6.92 -20.88
N LEU A 317 -2.69 6.51 -21.25
CA LEU A 317 -1.45 7.05 -20.69
C LEU A 317 -1.20 8.52 -21.06
N LYS A 318 -1.67 8.99 -22.24
CA LYS A 318 -1.52 10.41 -22.66
C LYS A 318 -2.16 11.40 -21.67
N ASN A 319 -3.13 10.96 -20.87
CA ASN A 319 -3.73 11.79 -19.82
C ASN A 319 -2.75 12.16 -18.70
N TYR A 320 -1.64 11.42 -18.56
CA TYR A 320 -0.71 11.56 -17.43
C TYR A 320 0.71 11.92 -17.84
N ILE A 321 1.13 11.56 -19.05
CA ILE A 321 2.52 11.67 -19.51
C ILE A 321 2.61 12.11 -20.97
N SER A 322 3.76 12.70 -21.35
CA SER A 322 4.02 13.14 -22.72
C SER A 322 4.02 11.98 -23.71
N SER A 323 3.68 12.23 -24.97
CA SER A 323 3.65 11.19 -26.03
C SER A 323 4.97 10.42 -26.15
N SER A 324 6.11 11.12 -26.08
CA SER A 324 7.44 10.49 -26.09
C SER A 324 7.70 9.57 -24.88
N THR A 325 7.01 9.81 -23.76
CA THR A 325 7.07 8.98 -22.57
C THR A 325 6.09 7.81 -22.66
N VAL A 326 4.92 7.99 -23.29
CA VAL A 326 3.89 6.95 -23.48
C VAL A 326 4.48 5.68 -24.07
N ASP A 327 5.18 5.76 -25.20
CA ASP A 327 5.73 4.56 -25.87
C ASP A 327 6.64 3.74 -24.97
N ARG A 328 7.51 4.44 -24.24
CA ARG A 328 8.45 3.80 -23.32
C ARG A 328 7.72 3.14 -22.14
N ARG A 329 6.75 3.84 -21.55
CA ARG A 329 5.98 3.34 -20.39
C ARG A 329 5.05 2.20 -20.78
N ARG A 330 4.41 2.28 -21.95
CA ARG A 330 3.62 1.19 -22.54
C ARG A 330 4.49 -0.06 -22.74
N SER A 331 5.69 0.09 -23.28
CA SER A 331 6.62 -1.04 -23.42
C SER A 331 6.99 -1.66 -22.06
N ASN A 332 7.20 -0.84 -21.02
CA ASN A 332 7.45 -1.34 -19.66
C ASN A 332 6.25 -2.10 -19.09
N ILE A 333 5.03 -1.57 -19.25
CA ILE A 333 3.80 -2.23 -18.81
C ILE A 333 3.60 -3.57 -19.54
N ARG A 334 3.78 -3.62 -20.87
CA ARG A 334 3.70 -4.87 -21.63
C ARG A 334 4.72 -5.91 -21.15
N LYS A 335 5.94 -5.50 -20.78
CA LYS A 335 6.94 -6.40 -20.18
C LYS A 335 6.50 -6.94 -18.81
N ILE A 336 5.79 -6.15 -18.01
CA ILE A 336 5.22 -6.63 -16.74
C ILE A 336 4.15 -7.69 -17.02
N PHE A 337 3.22 -7.43 -17.95
CA PHE A 337 2.22 -8.43 -18.33
C PHE A 337 2.83 -9.68 -18.94
N GLN A 338 3.89 -9.56 -19.73
CA GLN A 338 4.63 -10.72 -20.22
C GLN A 338 5.19 -11.56 -19.07
N PHE A 339 5.82 -10.93 -18.06
CA PHE A 339 6.29 -11.63 -16.87
C PHE A 339 5.16 -12.37 -16.13
N ILE A 340 3.97 -11.77 -16.07
CA ILE A 340 2.79 -12.40 -15.47
C ILE A 340 2.30 -13.59 -16.32
N VAL A 341 2.29 -13.46 -17.65
CA VAL A 341 1.95 -14.56 -18.57
C VAL A 341 2.91 -15.72 -18.46
N ASP A 342 4.22 -15.43 -18.32
CA ASP A 342 5.27 -16.42 -18.12
C ASP A 342 5.16 -17.14 -16.76
N SER A 343 4.26 -16.67 -15.88
CA SER A 343 3.91 -17.29 -14.60
C SER A 343 2.59 -18.10 -14.67
N ASP A 344 2.15 -18.46 -15.87
CA ASP A 344 0.96 -19.28 -16.15
C ASP A 344 -0.37 -18.71 -15.63
N ILE A 345 -0.53 -17.38 -15.67
CA ILE A 345 -1.79 -16.70 -15.34
C ILE A 345 -2.56 -16.39 -16.62
N ASP A 346 -3.66 -17.12 -16.86
CA ASP A 346 -4.41 -17.07 -18.11
C ASP A 346 -5.04 -15.71 -18.39
N LEU A 347 -5.63 -15.08 -17.35
CA LEU A 347 -6.20 -13.74 -17.47
C LEU A 347 -5.17 -12.72 -18.00
N ALA A 348 -3.91 -12.81 -17.58
CA ALA A 348 -2.87 -11.88 -18.03
C ALA A 348 -2.58 -11.98 -19.52
N ARG A 349 -2.75 -13.18 -20.12
CA ARG A 349 -2.59 -13.39 -21.56
C ARG A 349 -3.64 -12.62 -22.34
N TYR A 350 -4.89 -12.73 -21.90
CA TYR A 350 -5.99 -11.95 -22.48
C TYR A 350 -5.73 -10.44 -22.38
N ILE A 351 -5.28 -9.95 -21.21
CA ILE A 351 -4.99 -8.53 -21.04
C ILE A 351 -3.85 -8.08 -21.96
N LEU A 352 -2.77 -8.84 -22.07
CA LEU A 352 -1.61 -8.50 -22.89
C LEU A 352 -1.94 -8.37 -24.39
N GLU A 353 -2.89 -9.17 -24.89
CA GLU A 353 -3.37 -9.11 -26.26
C GLU A 353 -4.18 -7.84 -26.57
N LYS A 354 -4.71 -7.18 -25.54
CA LYS A 354 -5.61 -6.01 -25.66
C LYS A 354 -4.94 -4.65 -25.48
N ILE A 355 -3.68 -4.59 -25.00
CA ILE A 355 -3.04 -3.33 -24.57
C ILE A 355 -1.84 -2.87 -25.39
#